data_AF-A0A525KPN0-F1
#
_entry.id   AF-A0A525KPN0-F1
#
_cell.length_a   1.000
_cell.length_b   1.000
_cell.length_c   1.000
_cell.angle_alpha   90.00
_cell.angle_beta   90.00
_cell.angle_gamma   90.00
#
_symmetry.space_group_name_H-M   'P 1'
#
loop_
_entity.id
_entity.type
_entity.pdbx_description
1 polymer ?
#
loop_
_entity_poly.entity_id
_entity_poly.type
_entity_poly.pdbx_seq_one_letter_code
_entity_poly.pdbx_strand_id
1 'polypeptide(L)'
;MSRQGSKRQRGLQQRPKTPPNPSRDASSSSSAEQEKPSRWRDSIAFWCGVIVAIATVITLAITALGSGHSPSTAAAKEGHLQLTDAYIKDGPEEDFSNSTGPQRQTGSSTPTIELLLLNSTTARQLITAVLITVEGYARLETCFSQGGGPIPEPYPYIIGLPAQPLPSERVLEAHLHDQIGPDEPDRLALRFATSGAGGLSSSIYKLHIALRATGATNPFDAGRFIVTTPGAILGIGSIIPVENTFLEQFVTGTFKSESSRLHVTWCMKRNLAALEAVLGGHGKRTPELALLDHSTLASRWAQLQDHTPARLAATRLLKMADPLNAAYAADQTADPAFQAQVKTLAAKELLARAGRELTGGGTPSVYGEGLVRSAIELEPSAGARAMLAEFQRRLVGQEPADLAMAPEGASG
;
A
#
# COMPACT_ATOMS: atom_id res chain seq x y z
N MET A 1 -0.19 -67.38 14.04
CA MET A 1 1.03 -67.91 13.39
C MET A 1 1.93 -66.71 13.09
N SER A 2 2.95 -66.41 13.91
CA SER A 2 4.37 -66.83 13.78
C SER A 2 4.94 -66.44 12.41
N ARG A 3 6.00 -65.63 12.19
CA ARG A 3 7.33 -65.45 12.81
C ARG A 3 7.86 -64.03 12.47
N GLN A 4 8.52 -63.28 13.36
CA GLN A 4 9.97 -63.31 13.70
C GLN A 4 10.94 -62.98 12.55
N GLY A 5 11.73 -61.89 12.71
CA GLY A 5 12.82 -61.51 11.80
C GLY A 5 13.62 -60.29 12.27
N SER A 6 14.42 -60.47 13.33
CA SER A 6 15.40 -59.50 13.84
C SER A 6 16.64 -59.44 12.94
N LYS A 7 17.26 -58.26 12.77
CA LYS A 7 18.73 -58.12 12.71
C LYS A 7 19.20 -56.71 13.11
N ARG A 8 19.93 -56.67 14.23
CA ARG A 8 20.82 -55.58 14.68
C ARG A 8 22.02 -55.45 13.74
N GLN A 9 22.54 -54.23 13.55
CA GLN A 9 23.98 -53.99 13.54
C GLN A 9 24.33 -52.68 14.24
N ARG A 10 25.28 -52.78 15.18
CA ARG A 10 25.99 -51.71 15.90
C ARG A 10 27.36 -51.53 15.22
N GLY A 11 27.83 -50.29 15.12
CA GLY A 11 29.24 -49.91 15.01
C GLY A 11 29.33 -48.43 15.35
N LEU A 12 29.76 -48.02 16.55
CA LEU A 12 31.13 -47.86 17.09
C LEU A 12 32.02 -46.84 16.36
N GLN A 13 32.30 -45.74 17.10
CA GLN A 13 33.52 -44.92 17.14
C GLN A 13 33.83 -44.06 15.88
N GLN A 14 34.27 -42.79 15.95
CA GLN A 14 35.34 -42.22 16.78
C GLN A 14 35.17 -40.69 16.97
N ARG A 15 35.61 -40.20 18.14
CA ARG A 15 35.84 -38.77 18.46
C ARG A 15 37.16 -38.27 17.83
N PRO A 16 37.24 -37.03 17.35
CA PRO A 16 38.51 -36.32 17.21
C PRO A 16 38.87 -35.51 18.47
N LYS A 17 40.19 -35.45 18.69
CA LYS A 17 40.92 -34.96 19.87
C LYS A 17 41.05 -33.43 19.90
N THR A 18 41.02 -32.88 21.10
CA THR A 18 41.47 -31.54 21.49
C THR A 18 43.01 -31.44 21.38
N PRO A 19 43.58 -30.35 20.84
CA PRO A 19 45.00 -30.07 20.98
C PRO A 19 45.32 -29.24 22.25
N PRO A 20 46.54 -29.37 22.81
CA PRO A 20 46.92 -28.77 24.08
C PRO A 20 47.55 -27.38 23.94
N ASN A 21 47.51 -26.69 25.08
CA ASN A 21 48.11 -25.40 25.41
C ASN A 21 49.63 -25.52 25.68
N PRO A 22 50.45 -24.53 25.27
CA PRO A 22 51.69 -24.19 25.99
C PRO A 22 51.66 -22.70 26.39
N SER A 23 51.63 -22.35 27.68
CA SER A 23 52.80 -22.12 28.56
C SER A 23 53.94 -21.35 27.87
N ARG A 24 54.02 -20.03 28.06
CA ARG A 24 54.82 -19.30 29.09
C ARG A 24 56.26 -19.04 28.62
N ASP A 25 56.59 -17.77 28.40
CA ASP A 25 57.93 -17.23 28.67
C ASP A 25 57.84 -15.77 29.12
N ALA A 26 58.69 -15.48 30.09
CA ALA A 26 58.81 -14.23 30.83
C ALA A 26 60.14 -13.55 30.48
N SER A 27 60.12 -12.22 30.36
CA SER A 27 61.25 -11.26 30.48
C SER A 27 60.85 -9.99 29.70
N SER A 28 61.24 -8.77 30.02
CA SER A 28 61.85 -8.13 31.18
C SER A 28 61.85 -6.63 30.83
N SER A 29 61.48 -5.79 31.79
CA SER A 29 61.91 -4.39 32.00
C SER A 29 62.50 -3.57 30.83
N SER A 30 61.83 -2.47 30.48
CA SER A 30 62.51 -1.18 30.28
C SER A 30 61.56 -0.02 30.60
N SER A 31 61.92 0.73 31.62
CA SER A 31 61.29 1.95 32.10
C SER A 31 61.29 3.04 31.01
N ALA A 32 60.12 3.62 30.77
CA ALA A 32 59.99 4.96 30.20
C ALA A 32 58.90 5.67 30.98
N GLU A 33 59.28 6.75 31.67
CA GLU A 33 58.37 7.71 32.29
C GLU A 33 57.34 8.17 31.25
N GLN A 34 56.11 7.69 31.40
CA GLN A 34 54.99 8.14 30.61
C GLN A 34 54.11 8.97 31.54
N GLU A 35 54.24 10.29 31.41
CA GLU A 35 53.39 11.29 32.07
C GLU A 35 51.94 10.83 32.01
N LYS A 36 51.31 10.64 33.18
CA LYS A 36 49.88 10.32 33.28
C LYS A 36 49.07 11.41 32.57
N PRO A 37 48.45 11.15 31.40
CA PRO A 37 47.47 12.08 30.88
C PRO A 37 46.29 12.09 31.85
N SER A 38 45.89 13.30 32.25
CA SER A 38 44.82 13.53 33.21
C SER A 38 43.51 12.94 32.71
N ARG A 39 43.19 11.71 33.14
CA ARG A 39 41.95 10.95 32.86
C ARG A 39 40.66 11.76 33.06
N TRP A 40 40.72 12.85 33.80
CA TRP A 40 39.59 13.74 34.02
C TRP A 40 39.21 14.56 32.77
N ARG A 41 40.18 14.95 31.93
CA ARG A 41 39.90 15.72 30.71
C ARG A 41 39.20 14.87 29.64
N ASP A 42 39.59 13.60 29.51
CA ASP A 42 38.95 12.68 28.57
C ASP A 42 37.53 12.31 29.02
N SER A 43 37.31 12.24 30.33
CA SER A 43 35.98 11.98 30.89
C SER A 43 35.02 13.16 30.66
N ILE A 44 35.48 14.40 30.80
CA ILE A 44 34.66 15.59 30.51
C ILE A 44 34.31 15.64 29.02
N ALA A 45 35.29 15.41 28.13
CA ALA A 45 35.04 15.42 26.68
C ALA A 45 34.02 14.35 26.27
N PHE A 46 34.10 13.15 26.86
CA PHE A 46 33.13 12.07 26.64
C PHE A 46 31.71 12.47 27.06
N TRP A 47 31.54 13.01 28.27
CA TRP A 47 30.22 13.42 28.77
C TRP A 47 29.62 14.61 28.02
N CYS A 48 30.43 15.58 27.58
CA CYS A 48 29.97 16.65 26.70
C CYS A 48 29.46 16.12 25.36
N GLY A 49 30.14 15.14 24.77
CA GLY A 49 29.69 14.48 23.53
C GLY A 49 28.34 13.76 23.68
N VAL A 50 28.14 13.05 24.81
CA VAL A 50 26.89 12.36 25.11
C VAL A 50 25.73 13.34 25.30
N ILE A 51 25.94 14.45 26.00
CA ILE A 51 24.89 15.47 26.21
C ILE A 51 24.49 16.13 24.89
N VAL A 52 25.46 16.47 24.03
CA VAL A 52 25.18 17.04 22.70
C VAL A 52 24.39 16.06 21.83
N ALA A 53 24.74 14.76 21.86
CA ALA A 53 24.01 13.72 21.13
C ALA A 53 22.57 13.55 21.65
N ILE A 54 22.35 13.55 22.96
CA ILE A 54 21.01 13.46 23.55
C ILE A 54 20.19 14.71 23.22
N ALA A 55 20.78 15.91 23.32
CA ALA A 55 20.11 17.15 22.97
C ALA A 55 19.72 17.22 21.49
N THR A 56 20.57 16.71 20.58
CA THR A 56 20.23 16.63 19.14
C THR A 56 19.10 15.65 18.88
N VAL A 57 19.10 14.46 19.51
CA VAL A 57 18.00 13.49 19.37
C VAL A 57 16.69 14.03 19.93
N ILE A 58 16.71 14.69 21.09
CA ILE A 58 15.51 15.31 21.69
C ILE A 58 15.01 16.47 20.82
N THR A 59 15.90 17.30 20.28
CA THR A 59 15.51 18.40 19.39
C THR A 59 14.88 17.86 18.10
N LEU A 60 15.45 16.80 17.52
CA LEU A 60 14.88 16.10 16.35
C LEU A 60 13.51 15.47 16.67
N ALA A 61 13.36 14.85 17.84
CA ALA A 61 12.09 14.26 18.26
C ALA A 61 11.00 15.31 18.51
N ILE A 62 11.35 16.46 19.10
CA ILE A 62 10.42 17.58 19.33
C ILE A 62 10.05 18.24 17.99
N THR A 63 10.97 18.37 17.04
CA THR A 63 10.63 18.84 15.68
C THR A 63 9.77 17.84 14.92
N ALA A 64 9.97 16.53 15.10
CA ALA A 64 9.18 15.49 14.45
C ALA A 64 7.76 15.36 15.01
N LEU A 65 7.54 15.66 16.29
CA LEU A 65 6.23 15.63 16.94
C LEU A 65 5.47 16.97 16.85
N GLY A 66 6.18 18.09 16.67
CA GLY A 66 5.60 19.44 16.65
C GLY A 66 5.35 20.02 15.26
N SER A 67 5.81 19.37 14.19
CA SER A 67 5.56 19.82 12.82
C SER A 67 4.51 18.93 12.15
N GLY A 68 3.26 19.14 12.58
CA GLY A 68 2.15 19.10 11.65
C GLY A 68 2.48 20.11 10.55
N HIS A 69 3.21 19.65 9.53
CA HIS A 69 3.40 20.35 8.28
C HIS A 69 2.00 20.43 7.68
N SER A 70 1.24 21.45 8.08
CA SER A 70 0.23 22.02 7.20
C SER A 70 1.05 22.75 6.14
N PRO A 71 1.30 22.16 4.95
CA PRO A 71 1.71 22.98 3.83
C PRO A 71 0.68 24.11 3.78
N SER A 72 1.14 25.35 3.90
CA SER A 72 0.31 26.54 3.79
C SER A 72 -0.29 26.54 2.39
N THR A 73 -1.38 25.80 2.21
CA THR A 73 -2.31 25.96 1.11
C THR A 73 -2.76 27.40 1.23
N ALA A 74 -2.25 28.26 0.33
CA ALA A 74 -2.85 29.57 0.12
C ALA A 74 -4.35 29.33 0.06
N ALA A 75 -5.11 29.93 0.98
CA ALA A 75 -6.53 29.67 1.13
C ALA A 75 -7.17 29.83 -0.25
N ALA A 76 -7.61 28.71 -0.84
CA ALA A 76 -8.30 28.76 -2.10
C ALA A 76 -9.59 29.56 -1.84
N LYS A 77 -9.73 30.68 -2.53
CA LYS A 77 -10.91 31.54 -2.45
C LYS A 77 -11.47 31.66 -3.85
N GLU A 78 -12.60 31.00 -4.06
CA GLU A 78 -13.36 31.11 -5.29
C GLU A 78 -14.82 31.38 -4.94
N GLY A 79 -15.35 32.50 -5.44
CA GLY A 79 -16.62 33.04 -4.99
C GLY A 79 -16.60 33.38 -3.49
N HIS A 80 -17.50 32.78 -2.73
CA HIS A 80 -17.70 33.09 -1.32
C HIS A 80 -17.34 31.94 -0.36
N LEU A 81 -16.99 30.77 -0.88
CA LEU A 81 -16.45 29.67 -0.09
C LEU A 81 -14.94 29.85 0.07
N GLN A 82 -14.46 29.54 1.26
CA GLN A 82 -13.05 29.57 1.60
C GLN A 82 -12.69 28.26 2.31
N LEU A 83 -11.63 27.60 1.85
CA LEU A 83 -11.08 26.44 2.54
C LEU A 83 -10.12 26.95 3.61
N THR A 84 -10.50 26.78 4.87
CA THR A 84 -9.69 27.22 6.02
C THR A 84 -8.65 26.17 6.40
N ASP A 85 -9.02 24.90 6.36
CA ASP A 85 -8.09 23.78 6.50
C ASP A 85 -8.63 22.51 5.82
N ALA A 86 -7.77 21.53 5.63
CA ALA A 86 -8.14 20.18 5.22
C ALA A 86 -7.24 19.15 5.90
N TYR A 87 -7.85 18.10 6.44
CA TYR A 87 -7.17 17.00 7.13
C TYR A 87 -7.49 15.69 6.44
N ILE A 88 -6.57 14.73 6.55
CA ILE A 88 -6.83 13.35 6.13
C ILE A 88 -6.75 12.47 7.38
N LYS A 89 -7.79 11.68 7.58
CA LYS A 89 -7.85 10.64 8.60
C LYS A 89 -7.82 9.29 7.93
N ASP A 90 -6.94 8.45 8.42
CA ASP A 90 -6.84 7.06 8.03
C ASP A 90 -6.54 6.32 9.34
N GLY A 91 -7.57 5.83 10.01
CA GLY A 91 -7.39 5.20 11.31
C GLY A 91 -6.79 3.80 11.12
N PRO A 92 -5.70 3.44 11.81
CA PRO A 92 -5.34 2.03 11.89
C PRO A 92 -6.52 1.28 12.51
N GLU A 93 -6.95 0.18 11.89
CA GLU A 93 -7.93 -0.72 12.53
C GLU A 93 -7.27 -1.20 13.83
N GLU A 94 -7.76 -0.75 15.00
CA GLU A 94 -7.08 -0.99 16.28
C GLU A 94 -7.02 -2.48 16.68
N ASP A 95 -7.64 -3.39 15.91
CA ASP A 95 -7.81 -4.82 16.26
C ASP A 95 -7.25 -5.82 15.22
N PHE A 96 -6.11 -5.50 14.58
CA PHE A 96 -5.41 -6.46 13.71
C PHE A 96 -4.91 -7.73 14.41
N SER A 97 -4.66 -7.68 15.71
CA SER A 97 -3.84 -8.72 16.37
C SER A 97 -4.61 -10.00 16.75
N ASN A 98 -5.95 -9.98 16.84
CA ASN A 98 -6.68 -11.09 17.47
C ASN A 98 -7.97 -11.56 16.75
N SER A 99 -8.38 -10.95 15.64
CA SER A 99 -9.62 -11.36 14.96
C SER A 99 -9.37 -12.44 13.90
N THR A 100 -9.75 -13.68 14.20
CA THR A 100 -9.78 -14.80 13.22
C THR A 100 -10.97 -14.72 12.25
N GLY A 101 -11.58 -13.54 12.09
CA GLY A 101 -12.76 -13.31 11.26
C GLY A 101 -12.43 -12.58 9.96
N PRO A 102 -13.37 -12.51 9.00
CA PRO A 102 -13.26 -11.60 7.86
C PRO A 102 -13.15 -10.17 8.40
N GLN A 103 -12.01 -9.53 8.14
CA GLN A 103 -11.74 -8.14 8.48
C GLN A 103 -12.89 -7.27 7.98
N ARG A 104 -13.32 -6.26 8.74
CA ARG A 104 -14.41 -5.38 8.34
C ARG A 104 -13.91 -3.95 8.34
N GLN A 105 -14.05 -3.26 7.21
CA GLN A 105 -13.74 -1.86 7.17
C GLN A 105 -14.75 -1.13 8.05
N THR A 106 -14.27 -0.40 9.05
CA THR A 106 -15.09 0.43 9.93
C THR A 106 -14.99 1.87 9.48
N GLY A 107 -15.93 2.72 9.89
CA GLY A 107 -15.90 4.14 9.54
C GLY A 107 -14.65 4.87 10.05
N SER A 108 -13.96 4.31 11.05
CA SER A 108 -12.66 4.78 11.54
C SER A 108 -11.48 4.34 10.68
N SER A 109 -11.57 3.19 10.02
CA SER A 109 -10.52 2.69 9.11
C SER A 109 -10.72 3.12 7.66
N THR A 110 -11.87 3.71 7.33
CA THR A 110 -12.13 4.29 6.01
C THR A 110 -11.36 5.59 5.83
N PRO A 111 -10.55 5.74 4.76
CA PRO A 111 -9.85 6.98 4.49
C PRO A 111 -10.86 8.12 4.33
N THR A 112 -10.69 9.15 5.14
CA THR A 112 -11.61 10.28 5.24
C THR A 112 -10.86 11.59 5.05
N ILE A 113 -11.28 12.40 4.09
CA ILE A 113 -10.80 13.78 3.93
C ILE A 113 -11.82 14.70 4.59
N GLU A 114 -11.36 15.51 5.53
CA GLU A 114 -12.19 16.48 6.23
C GLU A 114 -11.80 17.89 5.79
N LEU A 115 -12.75 18.61 5.22
CA LEU A 115 -12.59 19.98 4.75
C LEU A 115 -13.27 20.91 5.75
N LEU A 116 -12.54 21.93 6.21
CA LEU A 116 -13.11 23.00 7.04
C LEU A 116 -13.41 24.21 6.15
N LEU A 117 -14.69 24.43 5.88
CA LEU A 117 -15.17 25.40 4.91
C LEU A 117 -15.78 26.60 5.63
N LEU A 118 -15.42 27.80 5.20
CA LEU A 118 -16.04 29.04 5.64
C LEU A 118 -16.84 29.67 4.50
N ASN A 119 -18.11 29.96 4.75
CA ASN A 119 -18.96 30.71 3.83
C ASN A 119 -18.99 32.18 4.24
N SER A 120 -18.41 33.03 3.40
CA SER A 120 -18.31 34.48 3.63
C SER A 120 -19.52 35.29 3.16
N THR A 121 -20.65 34.63 2.86
CA THR A 121 -21.93 35.32 2.60
C THR A 121 -22.81 35.36 3.83
N THR A 122 -23.83 36.22 3.79
CA THR A 122 -24.89 36.30 4.81
C THR A 122 -25.97 35.22 4.65
N ALA A 123 -25.94 34.44 3.57
CA ALA A 123 -26.92 33.38 3.28
C ALA A 123 -26.27 32.00 3.40
N ARG A 124 -27.07 30.96 3.65
CA ARG A 124 -26.55 29.58 3.62
C ARG A 124 -26.16 29.18 2.20
N GLN A 125 -25.08 28.42 2.08
CA GLN A 125 -24.68 27.79 0.82
C GLN A 125 -24.86 26.29 0.90
N LEU A 126 -25.45 25.71 -0.15
CA LEU A 126 -25.64 24.27 -0.28
C LEU A 126 -24.54 23.71 -1.18
N ILE A 127 -23.71 22.83 -0.64
CA ILE A 127 -22.79 21.98 -1.42
C ILE A 127 -23.61 20.86 -2.05
N THR A 128 -23.72 20.86 -3.37
CA THR A 128 -24.60 19.95 -4.13
C THR A 128 -23.87 18.74 -4.67
N ALA A 129 -22.55 18.85 -4.87
CA ALA A 129 -21.73 17.75 -5.34
C ALA A 129 -20.25 17.95 -5.00
N VAL A 130 -19.53 16.84 -4.98
CA VAL A 130 -18.08 16.81 -5.04
C VAL A 130 -17.64 16.19 -6.37
N LEU A 131 -16.74 16.88 -7.05
CA LEU A 131 -16.04 16.41 -8.24
C LEU A 131 -14.68 15.87 -7.81
N ILE A 132 -14.40 14.62 -8.13
CA ILE A 132 -13.15 13.96 -7.81
C ILE A 132 -12.48 13.58 -9.11
N THR A 133 -11.28 14.09 -9.33
CA THR A 133 -10.42 13.68 -10.44
C THR A 133 -9.28 12.82 -9.91
N VAL A 134 -9.21 11.57 -10.36
CA VAL A 134 -8.09 10.67 -10.09
C VAL A 134 -6.92 11.06 -11.00
N GLU A 135 -6.00 11.85 -10.46
CA GLU A 135 -4.78 12.29 -11.15
C GLU A 135 -3.74 11.15 -11.24
N GLY A 136 -3.71 10.27 -10.25
CA GLY A 136 -2.76 9.16 -10.16
C GLY A 136 -3.33 7.98 -9.38
N TYR A 137 -2.84 6.79 -9.71
CA TYR A 137 -3.30 5.54 -9.12
C TYR A 137 -2.15 4.54 -9.06
N ALA A 138 -2.03 3.84 -7.93
CA ALA A 138 -1.17 2.68 -7.77
C ALA A 138 -1.94 1.57 -7.07
N ARG A 139 -1.83 0.35 -7.61
CA ARG A 139 -2.25 -0.86 -6.91
C ARG A 139 -1.02 -1.53 -6.34
N LEU A 140 -1.00 -1.71 -5.04
CA LEU A 140 0.03 -2.46 -4.35
C LEU A 140 -0.49 -3.85 -4.06
N GLU A 141 0.04 -4.84 -4.76
CA GLU A 141 -0.32 -6.23 -4.53
C GLU A 141 0.51 -6.79 -3.38
N THR A 142 -0.11 -7.55 -2.49
CA THR A 142 0.63 -8.38 -1.55
C THR A 142 1.49 -9.38 -2.34
N CYS A 143 2.81 -9.25 -2.24
CA CYS A 143 3.76 -10.10 -2.95
C CYS A 143 3.87 -11.50 -2.34
N PHE A 144 3.34 -11.66 -1.12
CA PHE A 144 3.17 -12.95 -0.49
C PHE A 144 2.01 -12.95 0.50
N SER A 145 1.11 -13.92 0.35
CA SER A 145 0.05 -14.16 1.33
C SER A 145 -0.14 -15.64 1.62
N GLN A 146 -0.49 -15.98 2.87
CA GLN A 146 -1.00 -17.30 3.27
C GLN A 146 -2.53 -17.41 3.21
N GLY A 147 -3.19 -16.41 2.64
CA GLY A 147 -4.64 -16.28 2.60
C GLY A 147 -5.13 -15.00 3.26
N GLY A 148 -6.29 -14.53 2.81
CA GLY A 148 -7.01 -13.37 3.32
C GLY A 148 -8.28 -13.20 2.50
N GLY A 149 -9.41 -13.03 3.18
CA GLY A 149 -10.70 -12.81 2.54
C GLY A 149 -10.90 -11.34 2.16
N PRO A 150 -11.88 -11.03 1.30
CA PRO A 150 -12.30 -9.66 1.07
C PRO A 150 -12.80 -9.03 2.37
N ILE A 151 -12.59 -7.72 2.49
CA ILE A 151 -13.06 -6.91 3.61
C ILE A 151 -14.42 -6.31 3.21
N PRO A 152 -15.55 -6.76 3.76
CA PRO A 152 -16.83 -6.12 3.47
C PRO A 152 -16.87 -4.68 4.02
N GLU A 153 -17.53 -3.80 3.27
CA GLU A 153 -17.68 -2.36 3.55
C GLU A 153 -19.16 -2.05 3.87
N PRO A 154 -19.51 -1.56 5.06
CA PRO A 154 -20.92 -1.44 5.47
C PRO A 154 -21.53 -0.02 5.50
N TYR A 155 -20.98 1.03 4.86
CA TYR A 155 -21.47 2.41 5.08
C TYR A 155 -22.16 3.09 3.89
N PRO A 156 -23.36 3.71 4.10
CA PRO A 156 -24.18 4.30 3.05
C PRO A 156 -23.75 5.72 2.58
N TYR A 157 -22.66 6.27 3.10
CA TYR A 157 -22.15 7.61 2.73
C TYR A 157 -20.66 7.56 2.35
N ILE A 158 -20.31 6.58 1.51
CA ILE A 158 -18.96 6.43 0.99
C ILE A 158 -18.94 6.78 -0.50
N ILE A 159 -17.91 7.52 -0.90
CA ILE A 159 -17.60 7.79 -2.29
C ILE A 159 -16.81 6.61 -2.84
N GLY A 160 -17.44 5.87 -3.74
CA GLY A 160 -16.81 4.74 -4.43
C GLY A 160 -15.79 5.19 -5.47
N LEU A 161 -14.52 4.89 -5.24
CA LEU A 161 -13.43 5.02 -6.19
C LEU A 161 -13.34 3.75 -7.06
N PRO A 162 -13.17 3.86 -8.38
CA PRO A 162 -13.03 2.69 -9.24
C PRO A 162 -11.74 1.93 -8.91
N ALA A 163 -11.81 0.61 -8.85
CA ALA A 163 -10.62 -0.24 -8.86
C ALA A 163 -9.93 -0.11 -10.23
N GLN A 164 -8.63 0.21 -10.27
CA GLN A 164 -7.86 0.41 -11.51
C GLN A 164 -8.59 1.36 -12.50
N PRO A 165 -8.67 2.67 -12.19
CA PRO A 165 -9.42 3.65 -12.98
C PRO A 165 -8.89 3.73 -14.42
N LEU A 166 -9.74 3.37 -15.37
CA LEU A 166 -9.49 3.66 -16.78
C LEU A 166 -9.55 5.17 -17.02
N PRO A 167 -8.90 5.72 -18.07
CA PRO A 167 -8.94 7.15 -18.35
C PRO A 167 -10.34 7.78 -18.38
N SER A 168 -11.35 7.03 -18.85
CA SER A 168 -12.76 7.46 -18.89
C SER A 168 -13.48 7.44 -17.54
N GLU A 169 -12.91 6.82 -16.51
CA GLU A 169 -13.49 6.66 -15.17
C GLU A 169 -12.78 7.54 -14.13
N ARG A 170 -11.81 8.36 -14.55
CA ARG A 170 -11.00 9.18 -13.64
C ARG A 170 -11.74 10.38 -13.07
N VAL A 171 -12.89 10.75 -13.62
CA VAL A 171 -13.70 11.86 -13.10
C VAL A 171 -14.98 11.29 -12.51
N LEU A 172 -15.17 11.52 -11.22
CA LEU A 172 -16.32 11.04 -10.45
C LEU A 172 -17.08 12.26 -9.93
N GLU A 173 -18.40 12.19 -9.97
CA GLU A 173 -19.27 13.16 -9.31
C GLU A 173 -20.08 12.41 -8.25
N ALA A 174 -19.96 12.83 -6.99
CA ALA A 174 -20.79 12.33 -5.91
C ALA A 174 -21.69 13.47 -5.42
N HIS A 175 -23.00 13.24 -5.43
CA HIS A 175 -23.97 14.22 -4.97
C HIS A 175 -23.95 14.34 -3.45
N LEU A 176 -23.96 15.58 -2.97
CA LEU A 176 -23.94 15.95 -1.57
C LEU A 176 -25.14 16.86 -1.27
N HIS A 177 -25.53 16.92 -0.01
CA HIS A 177 -26.64 17.75 0.46
C HIS A 177 -26.29 18.49 1.75
N ASP A 178 -25.05 18.99 1.83
CA ASP A 178 -24.53 19.66 3.03
C ASP A 178 -24.69 21.18 2.95
N GLN A 179 -25.18 21.79 4.04
CA GLN A 179 -25.40 23.23 4.13
C GLN A 179 -24.32 23.89 5.00
N ILE A 180 -23.62 24.87 4.45
CA ILE A 180 -22.64 25.67 5.17
C ILE A 180 -23.29 26.97 5.64
N GLY A 181 -23.31 27.18 6.96
CA GLY A 181 -23.82 28.38 7.60
C GLY A 181 -23.02 29.64 7.26
N PRO A 182 -23.59 30.85 7.39
CA PRO A 182 -22.87 32.10 7.19
C PRO A 182 -21.84 32.34 8.31
N ASP A 183 -20.64 32.82 7.97
CA ASP A 183 -19.58 33.29 8.88
C ASP A 183 -19.07 32.31 9.95
N GLU A 184 -19.46 31.03 9.89
CA GLU A 184 -18.98 29.96 10.76
C GLU A 184 -18.29 28.86 9.94
N PRO A 185 -17.08 28.41 10.35
CA PRO A 185 -16.45 27.25 9.73
C PRO A 185 -17.28 25.99 9.98
N ASP A 186 -17.60 25.27 8.93
CA ASP A 186 -18.31 23.98 8.99
C ASP A 186 -17.45 22.87 8.37
N ARG A 187 -17.66 21.63 8.84
CA ARG A 187 -16.84 20.48 8.50
C ARG A 187 -17.56 19.57 7.52
N LEU A 188 -16.99 19.43 6.32
CA LEU A 188 -17.41 18.46 5.33
C LEU A 188 -16.49 17.24 5.37
N ALA A 189 -17.03 16.05 5.63
CA ALA A 189 -16.27 14.80 5.67
C ALA A 189 -16.56 13.93 4.44
N LEU A 190 -15.52 13.67 3.64
CA LEU A 190 -15.56 12.85 2.44
C LEU A 190 -14.89 11.51 2.73
N ARG A 191 -15.67 10.42 2.70
CA ARG A 191 -15.17 9.06 2.96
C ARG A 191 -14.99 8.33 1.65
N PHE A 192 -13.88 7.60 1.50
CA PHE A 192 -13.55 6.92 0.26
C PHE A 192 -13.42 5.42 0.45
N ALA A 193 -13.92 4.65 -0.50
CA ALA A 193 -13.62 3.24 -0.60
C ALA A 193 -13.39 2.86 -2.05
N THR A 194 -12.81 1.69 -2.30
CA THR A 194 -12.62 1.20 -3.66
C THR A 194 -13.71 0.22 -3.97
N SER A 195 -14.50 0.52 -5.02
CA SER A 195 -15.56 -0.37 -5.46
C SER A 195 -14.97 -1.74 -5.79
N GLY A 196 -15.46 -2.75 -5.07
CA GLY A 196 -15.00 -4.11 -5.23
C GLY A 196 -13.53 -4.33 -4.84
N ALA A 197 -13.05 -3.65 -3.79
CA ALA A 197 -11.80 -4.00 -3.12
C ALA A 197 -11.84 -5.44 -2.57
N GLY A 198 -11.64 -6.41 -3.44
CA GLY A 198 -11.48 -7.82 -3.10
C GLY A 198 -10.00 -8.14 -2.95
N GLY A 199 -9.62 -8.67 -1.79
CA GLY A 199 -8.32 -9.27 -1.55
C GLY A 199 -7.30 -8.38 -0.84
N LEU A 200 -6.06 -8.86 -0.80
CA LEU A 200 -4.95 -8.30 -0.03
C LEU A 200 -4.16 -7.24 -0.82
N SER A 201 -4.85 -6.38 -1.57
CA SER A 201 -4.19 -5.28 -2.28
C SER A 201 -4.62 -3.96 -1.70
N SER A 202 -3.65 -3.08 -1.45
CA SER A 202 -3.92 -1.68 -1.13
C SER A 202 -3.95 -0.88 -2.43
N SER A 203 -4.89 0.04 -2.56
CA SER A 203 -4.92 0.99 -3.67
C SER A 203 -4.60 2.39 -3.15
N ILE A 204 -3.69 3.08 -3.83
CA ILE A 204 -3.31 4.45 -3.51
C ILE A 204 -3.84 5.34 -4.63
N TYR A 205 -4.57 6.38 -4.25
CA TYR A 205 -5.14 7.34 -5.17
C TYR A 205 -4.57 8.72 -4.91
N LYS A 206 -4.16 9.39 -5.97
CA LYS A 206 -3.93 10.83 -5.98
C LYS A 206 -5.18 11.50 -6.54
N LEU A 207 -5.89 12.21 -5.68
CA LEU A 207 -7.18 12.83 -5.93
C LEU A 207 -7.05 14.35 -6.02
N HIS A 208 -7.68 14.95 -7.00
CA HIS A 208 -8.01 16.37 -7.03
C HIS A 208 -9.50 16.53 -6.72
N ILE A 209 -9.82 17.31 -5.68
CA ILE A 209 -11.18 17.46 -5.18
C ILE A 209 -11.65 18.89 -5.46
N ALA A 210 -12.81 19.02 -6.08
CA ALA A 210 -13.51 20.29 -6.23
C ALA A 210 -14.97 20.17 -5.76
N LEU A 211 -15.50 21.23 -5.17
CA LEU A 211 -16.86 21.27 -4.64
C LEU A 211 -17.77 22.10 -5.54
N ARG A 212 -18.99 21.61 -5.80
CA ARG A 212 -20.04 22.40 -6.44
C ARG A 212 -20.97 22.95 -5.38
N ALA A 213 -21.21 24.25 -5.43
CA ALA A 213 -22.16 24.92 -4.56
C ALA A 213 -23.30 25.53 -5.38
N THR A 214 -24.47 25.68 -4.76
CA THR A 214 -25.64 26.27 -5.42
C THR A 214 -25.35 27.72 -5.82
N GLY A 215 -25.59 28.06 -7.09
CA GLY A 215 -25.36 29.41 -7.64
C GLY A 215 -23.92 29.70 -8.06
N ALA A 216 -22.96 28.80 -7.79
CA ALA A 216 -21.59 28.94 -8.28
C ALA A 216 -21.49 28.51 -9.76
N THR A 217 -20.82 29.31 -10.58
CA THR A 217 -20.59 28.99 -12.00
C THR A 217 -19.43 28.00 -12.20
N ASN A 218 -18.44 28.04 -11.30
CA ASN A 218 -17.26 27.17 -11.33
C ASN A 218 -17.20 26.31 -10.06
N PRO A 219 -16.67 25.08 -10.14
CA PRO A 219 -16.34 24.29 -8.97
C PRO A 219 -15.25 24.95 -8.13
N PHE A 220 -15.41 24.96 -6.82
CA PHE A 220 -14.44 25.43 -5.84
C PHE A 220 -13.32 24.40 -5.66
N ASP A 221 -12.07 24.73 -5.98
CA ASP A 221 -10.92 23.83 -5.80
C ASP A 221 -10.59 23.61 -4.32
N ALA A 222 -10.88 22.41 -3.80
CA ALA A 222 -10.57 22.02 -2.42
C ALA A 222 -9.14 21.46 -2.27
N GLY A 223 -8.42 21.24 -3.37
CA GLY A 223 -7.02 20.85 -3.38
C GLY A 223 -6.77 19.37 -3.75
N ARG A 224 -5.53 18.95 -3.51
CA ARG A 224 -5.02 17.62 -3.89
C ARG A 224 -4.70 16.79 -2.67
N PHE A 225 -5.07 15.51 -2.73
CA PHE A 225 -4.99 14.57 -1.63
C PHE A 225 -4.46 13.23 -2.12
N ILE A 226 -3.69 12.53 -1.28
CA ILE A 226 -3.27 11.17 -1.52
C ILE A 226 -3.86 10.30 -0.41
N VAL A 227 -4.67 9.33 -0.80
CA VAL A 227 -5.38 8.43 0.10
C VAL A 227 -5.10 6.98 -0.26
N THR A 228 -5.17 6.10 0.75
CA THR A 228 -5.07 4.66 0.56
C THR A 228 -6.40 4.01 0.90
N THR A 229 -6.87 3.08 0.07
CA THR A 229 -8.04 2.25 0.34
C THR A 229 -7.64 0.78 0.48
N PRO A 230 -8.33 0.00 1.34
CA PRO A 230 -9.44 0.40 2.21
C PRO A 230 -9.01 1.20 3.46
N GLY A 231 -7.74 1.52 3.62
CA GLY A 231 -7.21 2.35 4.70
C GLY A 231 -5.70 2.28 4.67
N ALA A 232 -5.06 2.44 5.83
CA ALA A 232 -3.61 2.34 5.98
C ALA A 232 -3.03 1.06 5.31
N ILE A 233 -1.81 1.15 4.77
CA ILE A 233 -1.17 0.00 4.13
C ILE A 233 -0.78 -1.03 5.20
N LEU A 234 -1.54 -2.11 5.24
CA LEU A 234 -1.34 -3.21 6.19
C LEU A 234 -0.26 -4.15 5.71
N GLY A 235 0.48 -4.75 6.65
CA GLY A 235 1.47 -5.77 6.33
C GLY A 235 2.53 -5.28 5.35
N ILE A 236 3.01 -4.04 5.54
CA ILE A 236 3.86 -3.34 4.57
C ILE A 236 5.08 -4.14 4.11
N GLY A 237 5.68 -4.96 4.99
CA GLY A 237 6.78 -5.87 4.64
C GLY A 237 6.44 -6.90 3.55
N SER A 238 5.16 -7.29 3.42
CA SER A 238 4.66 -8.19 2.38
C SER A 238 4.41 -7.51 1.03
N ILE A 239 4.46 -6.18 1.00
CA ILE A 239 4.16 -5.34 -0.16
C ILE A 239 5.44 -4.66 -0.67
N ILE A 240 6.23 -4.08 0.24
CA ILE A 240 7.51 -3.41 -0.05
C ILE A 240 8.59 -3.82 0.98
N PRO A 241 9.88 -3.78 0.61
CA PRO A 241 10.95 -4.32 1.42
C PRO A 241 11.46 -3.31 2.47
N VAL A 242 10.60 -2.90 3.42
CA VAL A 242 10.97 -1.93 4.47
C VAL A 242 11.45 -2.58 5.78
N GLU A 243 11.12 -3.85 6.02
CA GLU A 243 11.47 -4.58 7.25
C GLU A 243 12.45 -5.74 6.98
N ASN A 244 13.61 -5.73 7.65
CA ASN A 244 14.59 -6.82 7.51
C ASN A 244 14.05 -8.17 8.03
N THR A 245 13.30 -8.17 9.13
CA THR A 245 12.78 -9.39 9.77
C THR A 245 11.86 -10.18 8.85
N PHE A 246 10.95 -9.49 8.17
CA PHE A 246 10.11 -10.08 7.14
C PHE A 246 10.98 -10.64 6.01
N LEU A 247 11.82 -9.81 5.38
CA LEU A 247 12.68 -10.25 4.27
C LEU A 247 13.55 -11.46 4.61
N GLU A 248 14.10 -11.53 5.82
CA GLU A 248 14.91 -12.64 6.29
C GLU A 248 14.10 -13.93 6.43
N GLN A 249 12.94 -13.88 7.07
CA GLN A 249 12.05 -15.04 7.19
C GLN A 249 11.64 -15.57 5.81
N PHE A 250 11.39 -14.66 4.87
CA PHE A 250 10.94 -15.01 3.53
C PHE A 250 12.06 -15.58 2.66
N VAL A 251 13.24 -14.97 2.67
CA VAL A 251 14.33 -15.37 1.78
C VAL A 251 15.14 -16.55 2.34
N THR A 252 15.24 -16.69 3.67
CA THR A 252 16.01 -17.79 4.29
C THR A 252 15.16 -19.01 4.67
N GLY A 253 13.85 -18.81 4.90
CA GLY A 253 12.92 -19.84 5.34
C GLY A 253 12.09 -20.43 4.20
N THR A 254 10.94 -19.79 3.94
CA THR A 254 9.79 -20.37 3.21
C THR A 254 9.99 -20.42 1.69
N PHE A 255 10.80 -19.53 1.11
CA PHE A 255 10.97 -19.42 -0.35
C PHE A 255 12.36 -19.78 -0.85
N LYS A 256 12.80 -21.01 -0.55
CA LYS A 256 14.05 -21.55 -1.09
C LYS A 256 14.05 -21.72 -2.61
N SER A 257 12.88 -21.72 -3.26
CA SER A 257 12.81 -21.88 -4.71
C SER A 257 13.22 -20.58 -5.42
N GLU A 258 14.06 -20.72 -6.45
CA GLU A 258 14.48 -19.59 -7.31
C GLU A 258 13.26 -18.88 -7.92
N SER A 259 12.22 -19.63 -8.30
CA SER A 259 10.97 -19.11 -8.83
C SER A 259 10.24 -18.21 -7.83
N SER A 260 10.10 -18.64 -6.57
CA SER A 260 9.43 -17.84 -5.55
C SER A 260 10.18 -16.55 -5.26
N ARG A 261 11.51 -16.60 -5.16
CA ARG A 261 12.34 -15.40 -4.99
C ARG A 261 12.16 -14.44 -6.18
N LEU A 262 12.17 -14.97 -7.42
CA LEU A 262 11.93 -14.17 -8.62
C LEU A 262 10.56 -13.46 -8.55
N HIS A 263 9.48 -14.20 -8.28
CA HIS A 263 8.13 -13.64 -8.16
C HIS A 263 8.03 -12.53 -7.10
N VAL A 264 8.42 -12.84 -5.85
CA VAL A 264 8.28 -11.91 -4.71
C VAL A 264 9.10 -10.65 -4.95
N THR A 265 10.34 -10.78 -5.41
CA THR A 265 11.24 -9.62 -5.54
C THR A 265 10.85 -8.71 -6.70
N TRP A 266 10.38 -9.26 -7.82
CA TRP A 266 9.87 -8.44 -8.93
C TRP A 266 8.54 -7.79 -8.62
N CYS A 267 7.66 -8.46 -7.85
CA CYS A 267 6.47 -7.83 -7.29
C CYS A 267 6.82 -6.62 -6.40
N MET A 268 7.78 -6.78 -5.47
CA MET A 268 8.21 -5.68 -4.59
C MET A 268 8.82 -4.52 -5.37
N LYS A 269 9.63 -4.78 -6.41
CA LYS A 269 10.17 -3.75 -7.30
C LYS A 269 9.06 -2.98 -8.02
N ARG A 270 8.06 -3.70 -8.55
CA ARG A 270 6.89 -3.09 -9.20
C ARG A 270 6.09 -2.23 -8.23
N ASN A 271 5.84 -2.71 -7.02
CA ASN A 271 5.13 -1.96 -5.98
C ASN A 271 5.90 -0.70 -5.56
N LEU A 272 7.22 -0.78 -5.39
CA LEU A 272 8.07 0.39 -5.10
C LEU A 272 7.98 1.43 -6.22
N ALA A 273 8.12 1.02 -7.48
CA ALA A 273 8.02 1.94 -8.61
C ALA A 273 6.62 2.58 -8.72
N ALA A 274 5.56 1.82 -8.44
CA ALA A 274 4.19 2.35 -8.42
C ALA A 274 3.98 3.35 -7.27
N LEU A 275 4.54 3.06 -6.10
CA LEU A 275 4.50 3.94 -4.93
C LEU A 275 5.24 5.25 -5.22
N GLU A 276 6.46 5.18 -5.74
CA GLU A 276 7.26 6.35 -6.13
C GLU A 276 6.52 7.21 -7.17
N ALA A 277 5.88 6.60 -8.16
CA ALA A 277 5.13 7.32 -9.19
C ALA A 277 3.94 8.11 -8.62
N VAL A 278 3.22 7.56 -7.63
CA VAL A 278 2.07 8.24 -7.02
C VAL A 278 2.48 9.22 -5.93
N LEU A 279 3.46 8.87 -5.10
CA LEU A 279 3.98 9.71 -4.03
C LEU A 279 4.92 10.82 -4.52
N GLY A 280 5.43 10.77 -5.75
CA GLY A 280 6.23 11.86 -6.31
C GLY A 280 5.46 13.17 -6.55
N GLY A 281 4.12 13.15 -6.47
CA GLY A 281 3.27 14.31 -6.74
C GLY A 281 2.95 15.19 -5.52
N HIS A 282 2.51 16.42 -5.78
CA HIS A 282 1.95 17.31 -4.75
C HIS A 282 0.58 16.80 -4.24
N GLY A 283 0.34 16.93 -2.94
CA GLY A 283 -0.95 16.65 -2.29
C GLY A 283 -0.78 16.45 -0.78
N LYS A 284 -1.83 16.73 0.00
CA LYS A 284 -1.90 16.35 1.41
C LYS A 284 -1.96 14.82 1.50
N ARG A 285 -1.34 14.21 2.53
CA ARG A 285 -1.20 12.75 2.67
C ARG A 285 -1.66 12.32 4.04
N THR A 286 -2.06 11.07 4.18
CA THR A 286 -2.22 10.47 5.50
C THR A 286 -0.86 10.42 6.21
N PRO A 287 -0.79 10.49 7.55
CA PRO A 287 0.46 10.35 8.29
C PRO A 287 1.24 9.08 7.89
N GLU A 288 0.54 7.98 7.66
CA GLU A 288 1.11 6.69 7.26
C GLU A 288 1.80 6.80 5.90
N LEU A 289 1.16 7.42 4.90
CA LEU A 289 1.77 7.64 3.59
C LEU A 289 2.94 8.62 3.66
N ALA A 290 2.87 9.64 4.51
CA ALA A 290 3.99 10.57 4.72
C ALA A 290 5.20 9.86 5.35
N LEU A 291 4.99 8.87 6.23
CA LEU A 291 6.07 8.04 6.75
C LEU A 291 6.76 7.20 5.66
N LEU A 292 6.05 6.84 4.59
CA LEU A 292 6.63 6.08 3.48
C LEU A 292 7.64 6.89 2.68
N ASP A 293 7.43 8.20 2.55
CA ASP A 293 8.40 9.10 1.89
C ASP A 293 9.76 9.11 2.57
N HIS A 294 9.76 8.83 3.88
CA HIS A 294 10.95 8.78 4.71
C HIS A 294 11.39 7.34 5.03
N SER A 295 10.63 6.35 4.55
CA SER A 295 11.00 4.95 4.75
C SER A 295 12.24 4.62 3.95
N THR A 296 13.20 3.99 4.61
CA THR A 296 14.37 3.43 3.92
C THR A 296 14.08 1.98 3.60
N LEU A 297 14.53 1.54 2.43
CA LEU A 297 14.52 0.12 2.12
C LEU A 297 15.33 -0.62 3.19
N ALA A 298 14.87 -1.79 3.57
CA ALA A 298 15.56 -2.67 4.50
C ALA A 298 17.01 -2.81 4.06
N SER A 299 17.95 -2.61 5.00
CA SER A 299 19.39 -2.59 4.74
C SER A 299 19.91 -3.82 3.95
N ARG A 300 19.23 -4.97 4.09
CA ARG A 300 19.60 -6.22 3.43
C ARG A 300 18.92 -6.43 2.08
N TRP A 301 17.97 -5.59 1.68
CA TRP A 301 17.22 -5.72 0.43
C TRP A 301 18.14 -5.87 -0.79
N ALA A 302 19.18 -5.05 -0.87
CA ALA A 302 20.15 -5.10 -1.96
C ALA A 302 20.83 -6.46 -2.14
N GLN A 303 21.03 -7.20 -1.04
CA GLN A 303 21.64 -8.54 -1.04
C GLN A 303 20.63 -9.66 -1.31
N LEU A 304 19.36 -9.43 -0.94
CA LEU A 304 18.32 -10.46 -0.95
C LEU A 304 17.46 -10.43 -2.21
N GLN A 305 17.41 -9.30 -2.92
CA GLN A 305 16.61 -9.16 -4.13
C GLN A 305 17.13 -10.05 -5.26
N ASP A 306 16.23 -10.44 -6.16
CA ASP A 306 16.62 -11.15 -7.37
C ASP A 306 17.37 -10.22 -8.34
N HIS A 307 18.50 -10.70 -8.84
CA HIS A 307 19.38 -10.00 -9.79
C HIS A 307 19.29 -10.57 -11.21
N THR A 308 18.26 -11.38 -11.51
CA THR A 308 18.05 -11.89 -12.87
C THR A 308 17.90 -10.69 -13.82
N PRO A 309 18.62 -10.66 -14.95
CA PRO A 309 18.45 -9.60 -15.95
C PRO A 309 16.99 -9.46 -16.37
N ALA A 310 16.52 -8.22 -16.51
CA ALA A 310 15.12 -7.87 -16.78
C ALA A 310 14.46 -8.72 -17.90
N ARG A 311 15.15 -8.91 -19.04
CA ARG A 311 14.67 -9.73 -20.17
C ARG A 311 14.44 -11.20 -19.78
N LEU A 312 15.38 -11.78 -19.03
CA LEU A 312 15.29 -13.17 -18.58
C LEU A 312 14.23 -13.32 -17.49
N ALA A 313 14.12 -12.34 -16.58
CA ALA A 313 13.07 -12.29 -15.57
C ALA A 313 11.67 -12.25 -16.20
N ALA A 314 11.44 -11.34 -17.16
CA ALA A 314 10.17 -11.25 -17.89
C ALA A 314 9.78 -12.58 -18.54
N THR A 315 10.73 -13.24 -19.20
CA THR A 315 10.50 -14.55 -19.84
C THR A 315 10.14 -15.63 -18.83
N ARG A 316 10.82 -15.67 -17.68
CA ARG A 316 10.56 -16.66 -16.61
C ARG A 316 9.23 -16.39 -15.92
N LEU A 317 8.91 -15.13 -15.63
CA LEU A 317 7.64 -14.72 -15.02
C LEU A 317 6.44 -15.04 -15.91
N LEU A 318 6.53 -14.83 -17.23
CA LEU A 318 5.49 -15.29 -18.17
C LEU A 318 5.25 -16.81 -18.09
N LYS A 319 6.33 -17.61 -18.02
CA LYS A 319 6.22 -19.08 -17.91
C LYS A 319 5.62 -19.53 -16.58
N MET A 320 5.82 -18.74 -15.52
CA MET A 320 5.18 -18.91 -14.22
C MET A 320 3.74 -18.40 -14.21
N ALA A 321 3.27 -17.86 -15.34
CA ALA A 321 1.97 -17.24 -15.48
C ALA A 321 1.79 -16.09 -14.47
N ASP A 322 2.82 -15.24 -14.38
CA ASP A 322 2.82 -13.98 -13.64
C ASP A 322 2.91 -12.81 -14.63
N PRO A 323 1.79 -12.48 -15.30
CA PRO A 323 1.79 -11.57 -16.42
C PRO A 323 2.16 -10.13 -16.04
N LEU A 324 1.77 -9.67 -14.85
CA LEU A 324 1.99 -8.27 -14.45
C LEU A 324 3.45 -8.01 -14.08
N ASN A 325 4.08 -8.90 -13.31
CA ASN A 325 5.51 -8.76 -13.02
C ASN A 325 6.36 -9.03 -14.26
N ALA A 326 5.90 -9.87 -15.19
CA ALA A 326 6.57 -10.04 -16.47
C ALA A 326 6.56 -8.76 -17.32
N ALA A 327 5.39 -8.11 -17.43
CA ALA A 327 5.26 -6.84 -18.16
C ALA A 327 6.14 -5.74 -17.53
N TYR A 328 6.11 -5.61 -16.19
CA TYR A 328 6.98 -4.67 -15.49
C TYR A 328 8.47 -4.97 -15.71
N ALA A 329 8.89 -6.24 -15.64
CA ALA A 329 10.26 -6.64 -15.92
C ALA A 329 10.67 -6.33 -17.37
N ALA A 330 9.77 -6.49 -18.34
CA ALA A 330 10.04 -6.12 -19.73
C ALA A 330 10.22 -4.61 -19.90
N ASP A 331 9.45 -3.79 -19.19
CA ASP A 331 9.58 -2.32 -19.19
C ASP A 331 10.94 -1.84 -18.66
N GLN A 332 11.63 -2.65 -17.85
CA GLN A 332 13.01 -2.38 -17.40
C GLN A 332 14.08 -2.73 -18.46
N THR A 333 13.69 -3.17 -19.65
CA THR A 333 14.60 -3.43 -20.77
C THR A 333 14.67 -2.24 -21.72
N ALA A 334 15.75 -2.12 -22.51
CA ALA A 334 15.88 -1.09 -23.55
C ALA A 334 15.35 -1.54 -24.93
N ASP A 335 14.54 -2.60 -25.00
CA ASP A 335 14.06 -3.21 -26.25
C ASP A 335 12.52 -3.04 -26.38
N PRO A 336 12.04 -2.00 -27.10
CA PRO A 336 10.60 -1.74 -27.25
C PRO A 336 9.83 -2.88 -27.92
N ALA A 337 10.47 -3.64 -28.82
CA ALA A 337 9.81 -4.77 -29.47
C ALA A 337 9.59 -5.92 -28.49
N PHE A 338 10.57 -6.19 -27.64
CA PHE A 338 10.43 -7.15 -26.55
C PHE A 338 9.39 -6.71 -25.52
N GLN A 339 9.37 -5.42 -25.15
CA GLN A 339 8.34 -4.85 -24.27
C GLN A 339 6.93 -5.09 -24.82
N ALA A 340 6.68 -4.70 -26.07
CA ALA A 340 5.38 -4.88 -26.72
C ALA A 340 4.98 -6.37 -26.78
N GLN A 341 5.91 -7.25 -27.16
CA GLN A 341 5.66 -8.69 -27.20
C GLN A 341 5.25 -9.25 -25.83
N VAL A 342 5.97 -8.89 -24.76
CA VAL A 342 5.65 -9.37 -23.40
C VAL A 342 4.30 -8.82 -22.94
N LYS A 343 3.99 -7.54 -23.20
CA LYS A 343 2.69 -6.93 -22.85
C LYS A 343 1.53 -7.64 -23.54
N THR A 344 1.64 -7.95 -24.83
CA THR A 344 0.61 -8.71 -25.55
C THR A 344 0.42 -10.11 -24.97
N LEU A 345 1.50 -10.82 -24.66
CA LEU A 345 1.40 -12.15 -24.04
C LEU A 345 0.80 -12.10 -22.62
N ALA A 346 1.18 -11.09 -21.84
CA ALA A 346 0.66 -10.86 -20.50
C ALA A 346 -0.84 -10.53 -20.52
N ALA A 347 -1.27 -9.61 -21.40
CA ALA A 347 -2.67 -9.25 -21.58
C ALA A 347 -3.51 -10.47 -21.99
N LYS A 348 -3.00 -11.30 -22.92
CA LYS A 348 -3.66 -12.54 -23.33
C LYS A 348 -3.84 -13.52 -22.16
N GLU A 349 -2.83 -13.71 -21.32
CA GLU A 349 -2.93 -14.61 -20.15
C GLU A 349 -3.94 -14.08 -19.11
N LEU A 350 -3.96 -12.77 -18.87
CA LEU A 350 -4.94 -12.11 -17.99
C LEU A 350 -6.38 -12.31 -18.49
N LEU A 351 -6.63 -12.07 -19.77
CA LEU A 351 -7.95 -12.27 -20.38
C LEU A 351 -8.35 -13.75 -20.39
N ALA A 352 -7.40 -14.66 -20.59
CA ALA A 352 -7.68 -16.10 -20.53
C ALA A 352 -8.11 -16.53 -19.12
N ARG A 353 -7.50 -15.97 -18.07
CA ARG A 353 -7.91 -16.21 -16.67
C ARG A 353 -9.30 -15.65 -16.39
N ALA A 354 -9.53 -14.40 -16.75
CA ALA A 354 -10.83 -13.75 -16.58
C ALA A 354 -11.95 -14.47 -17.34
N GLY A 355 -11.68 -14.95 -18.56
CA GLY A 355 -12.61 -15.75 -19.33
C GLY A 355 -12.95 -17.10 -18.67
N ARG A 356 -11.97 -17.78 -18.06
CA ARG A 356 -12.22 -19.01 -17.30
C ARG A 356 -13.14 -18.75 -16.11
N GLU A 357 -12.96 -17.62 -15.42
CA GLU A 357 -13.82 -17.22 -14.31
C GLU A 357 -15.27 -16.94 -14.78
N LEU A 358 -15.45 -16.16 -15.85
CA LEU A 358 -16.78 -15.86 -16.41
C LEU A 358 -17.56 -17.10 -16.87
N THR A 359 -16.84 -18.12 -17.33
CA THR A 359 -17.41 -19.36 -17.89
C THR A 359 -17.52 -20.49 -16.87
N GLY A 360 -16.84 -20.39 -15.73
CA GLY A 360 -16.75 -21.42 -14.70
C GLY A 360 -18.03 -21.65 -13.88
N GLY A 361 -19.16 -21.03 -14.23
CA GLY A 361 -20.45 -21.20 -13.58
C GLY A 361 -20.58 -20.54 -12.20
N GLY A 362 -19.50 -20.02 -11.63
CA GLY A 362 -19.50 -19.22 -10.41
C GLY A 362 -19.91 -17.77 -10.66
N THR A 363 -20.24 -17.07 -9.58
CA THR A 363 -20.39 -15.62 -9.58
C THR A 363 -19.06 -14.97 -9.97
N PRO A 364 -19.04 -14.11 -11.00
CA PRO A 364 -17.84 -13.34 -11.32
C PRO A 364 -17.41 -12.53 -10.11
N SER A 365 -16.12 -12.54 -9.81
CA SER A 365 -15.55 -11.79 -8.71
C SER A 365 -14.91 -10.50 -9.20
N VAL A 366 -14.64 -9.59 -8.28
CA VAL A 366 -13.91 -8.37 -8.61
C VAL A 366 -12.44 -8.66 -8.95
N TYR A 367 -11.91 -9.79 -8.51
CA TYR A 367 -10.60 -10.25 -8.95
C TYR A 367 -10.60 -10.46 -10.48
N GLY A 368 -11.62 -11.13 -11.02
CA GLY A 368 -11.80 -11.31 -12.46
C GLY A 368 -11.93 -9.99 -13.22
N GLU A 369 -12.71 -9.03 -12.70
CA GLU A 369 -12.79 -7.68 -13.27
C GLU A 369 -11.41 -7.00 -13.31
N GLY A 370 -10.64 -7.07 -12.21
CA GLY A 370 -9.30 -6.50 -12.10
C GLY A 370 -8.30 -7.13 -13.09
N LEU A 371 -8.42 -8.43 -13.40
CA LEU A 371 -7.61 -9.06 -14.44
C LEU A 371 -7.88 -8.43 -15.82
N VAL A 372 -9.15 -8.17 -16.15
CA VAL A 372 -9.52 -7.54 -17.43
C VAL A 372 -9.03 -6.10 -17.50
N ARG A 373 -9.18 -5.33 -16.43
CA ARG A 373 -8.68 -3.94 -16.35
C ARG A 373 -7.17 -3.88 -16.56
N SER A 374 -6.43 -4.74 -15.86
CA SER A 374 -4.98 -4.85 -16.03
C SER A 374 -4.60 -5.25 -17.47
N ALA A 375 -5.39 -6.12 -18.12
CA ALA A 375 -5.17 -6.46 -19.53
C ALA A 375 -5.41 -5.27 -20.47
N ILE A 376 -6.43 -4.44 -20.21
CA ILE A 376 -6.71 -3.21 -20.98
C ILE A 376 -5.55 -2.22 -20.85
N GLU A 377 -4.96 -2.08 -19.66
CA GLU A 377 -3.80 -1.20 -19.43
C GLU A 377 -2.57 -1.67 -20.22
N LEU A 378 -2.33 -2.98 -20.29
CA LEU A 378 -1.21 -3.54 -21.04
C LEU A 378 -1.41 -3.48 -22.56
N GLU A 379 -2.62 -3.80 -23.03
CA GLU A 379 -2.97 -3.84 -24.46
C GLU A 379 -4.47 -3.55 -24.67
N PRO A 380 -4.83 -2.29 -24.93
CA PRO A 380 -6.24 -1.92 -25.14
C PRO A 380 -6.84 -2.65 -26.35
N SER A 381 -7.93 -3.40 -26.14
CA SER A 381 -8.66 -4.07 -27.22
C SER A 381 -10.17 -4.01 -27.03
N ALA A 382 -10.93 -4.07 -28.13
CA ALA A 382 -12.38 -4.13 -28.08
C ALA A 382 -12.89 -5.37 -27.33
N GLY A 383 -12.20 -6.52 -27.50
CA GLY A 383 -12.53 -7.75 -26.79
C GLY A 383 -12.37 -7.63 -25.27
N ALA A 384 -11.29 -7.01 -24.80
CA ALA A 384 -11.08 -6.76 -23.37
C ALA A 384 -12.16 -5.81 -22.80
N ARG A 385 -12.51 -4.74 -23.52
CA ARG A 385 -13.59 -3.82 -23.09
C ARG A 385 -14.96 -4.50 -23.04
N ALA A 386 -15.27 -5.36 -24.02
CA ALA A 386 -16.51 -6.14 -24.01
C ALA A 386 -16.55 -7.12 -22.83
N MET A 387 -15.42 -7.76 -22.51
CA MET A 387 -15.29 -8.63 -21.34
C MET A 387 -15.48 -7.85 -20.03
N LEU A 388 -14.91 -6.64 -19.93
CA LEU A 388 -15.08 -5.78 -18.75
C LEU A 388 -16.55 -5.41 -18.55
N ALA A 389 -17.25 -5.00 -19.62
CA ALA A 389 -18.67 -4.68 -19.56
C ALA A 389 -19.53 -5.89 -19.12
N GLU A 390 -19.14 -7.11 -19.49
CA GLU A 390 -19.83 -8.34 -19.05
C GLU A 390 -19.60 -8.61 -17.56
N PHE A 391 -18.37 -8.45 -17.04
CA PHE A 391 -18.10 -8.52 -15.60
C PHE A 391 -18.94 -7.51 -14.82
N GLN A 392 -18.91 -6.24 -15.23
CA GLN A 392 -19.65 -5.16 -14.58
C GLN A 392 -21.16 -5.44 -14.58
N ARG A 393 -21.73 -5.89 -15.71
CA ARG A 393 -23.16 -6.23 -15.79
C ARG A 393 -23.54 -7.34 -14.81
N ARG A 394 -22.71 -8.38 -14.69
CA ARG A 394 -22.98 -9.51 -13.79
C ARG A 394 -22.80 -9.14 -12.33
N LEU A 395 -21.82 -8.29 -12.00
CA LEU A 395 -21.60 -7.80 -10.64
C LEU A 395 -22.76 -6.91 -10.17
N VAL A 396 -23.26 -6.01 -11.03
CA VAL A 396 -24.42 -5.15 -10.70
C VAL A 396 -25.72 -5.95 -10.62
N GLY A 397 -25.92 -6.93 -11.50
CA GLY A 397 -27.10 -7.80 -11.49
C GLY A 397 -27.23 -8.72 -10.27
N GLN A 398 -26.26 -8.67 -9.34
CA GLN A 398 -26.29 -9.34 -8.04
C GLN A 398 -26.71 -8.43 -6.89
N GLU A 399 -27.46 -7.34 -7.14
CA GLU A 399 -28.11 -6.63 -6.03
C GLU A 399 -28.75 -7.66 -5.08
N PRO A 400 -28.33 -7.69 -3.80
CA PRO A 400 -28.74 -8.73 -2.89
C PRO A 400 -30.26 -8.63 -2.73
N ALA A 401 -30.97 -9.66 -3.18
CA ALA A 401 -32.41 -9.82 -2.94
C ALA A 401 -32.75 -9.76 -1.44
N ASP A 402 -31.75 -9.91 -0.57
CA ASP A 402 -31.85 -9.91 0.89
C ASP A 402 -31.75 -8.52 1.56
N LEU A 403 -31.52 -7.43 0.82
CA LEU A 403 -31.62 -6.05 1.36
C LEU A 403 -33.01 -5.43 1.19
N ALA A 404 -33.98 -6.18 0.64
CA ALA A 404 -35.39 -5.87 0.87
C ALA A 404 -35.66 -6.08 2.37
N MET A 405 -35.40 -5.03 3.17
CA MET A 405 -35.78 -4.95 4.57
C MET A 405 -37.19 -5.49 4.69
N ALA A 406 -37.35 -6.57 5.44
CA ALA A 406 -38.67 -6.98 5.90
C ALA A 406 -39.33 -5.71 6.47
N PRO A 407 -40.51 -5.29 6.00
CA PRO A 407 -41.18 -4.16 6.58
C PRO A 407 -41.28 -4.44 8.08
N GLU A 408 -40.74 -3.53 8.90
CA GLU A 408 -40.90 -3.58 10.34
C GLU A 408 -42.40 -3.71 10.63
N GLY A 409 -42.80 -4.95 10.90
CA GLY A 409 -44.14 -5.29 11.29
C GLY A 409 -44.41 -4.61 12.61
N ALA A 410 -45.25 -3.58 12.53
CA ALA A 410 -45.93 -2.94 13.65
C ALA A 410 -46.31 -3.99 14.69
N SER A 411 -45.71 -3.88 15.87
CA SER A 411 -46.16 -4.58 17.07
C SER A 411 -47.16 -3.67 17.79
N GLY A 412 -48.40 -4.18 17.92
CA GLY A 412 -49.33 -4.03 19.05
C GLY A 412 -49.56 -2.64 19.63
#